data_AF-C3N4P9-F1
#
_entry.id   AF-C3N4P9-F1
#
_cell.length_a   1.000
_cell.length_b   1.000
_cell.length_c   1.000
_cell.angle_alpha   90.00
_cell.angle_beta   90.00
_cell.angle_gamma   90.00
#
_symmetry.space_group_name_H-M   'P 1'
#
loop_
_entity.id
_entity.type
_entity.pdbx_description
1 polymer ?
#
loop_
_entity_poly.entity_id
_entity_poly.type
_entity_poly.pdbx_seq_one_letter_code
_entity_poly.pdbx_strand_id
1 'polypeptide(L)'
;MYFSYNTNFQFINLYSILQLEGIIMSILRLYFNNKASEKKLDDFENLPIAEIYKNYIIFENNQEQRYYIKDIYNLKKRQIAELLSINYKPNFYELRNATNNTKEILEKLKYSLIDIKIKTSSKTFIGVSTQFGFTIFESGISFDPIFNAPYIPASEIKGILRSLVKEEQDMKLAEKLFGTENNEGILMITDAYPISAEHSIFLPEIITPHYTSEVKQETEVNPNPVILLAIAPGVTFEFLVYYKNQSLDDKEKEIIKNLIFKMSKEGIGAKTTLGFSQFKVSEISWSVGN
;
A
#
# COMPACT_ATOMS: atom_id res chain seq x y z
N MET A 1 24.32 -4.44 -1.03
CA MET A 1 23.06 -3.69 -1.13
C MET A 1 22.00 -4.68 -1.59
N TYR A 2 20.81 -4.66 -0.99
CA TYR A 2 19.84 -5.75 -1.15
C TYR A 2 18.99 -5.61 -2.42
N PHE A 3 18.86 -4.39 -2.94
CA PHE A 3 18.22 -4.09 -4.22
C PHE A 3 19.27 -4.06 -5.34
N SER A 4 19.21 -5.04 -6.25
CA SER A 4 19.98 -5.10 -7.49
C SER A 4 19.07 -5.60 -8.61
N TYR A 5 19.45 -5.37 -9.88
CA TYR A 5 18.67 -5.88 -11.02
C TYR A 5 18.48 -7.40 -11.00
N ASN A 6 19.42 -8.15 -10.41
CA ASN A 6 19.37 -9.60 -10.32
C ASN A 6 18.68 -10.12 -9.04
N THR A 7 18.18 -9.24 -8.16
CA THR A 7 17.54 -9.68 -6.92
C THR A 7 16.17 -10.29 -7.22
N ASN A 8 16.01 -11.58 -6.90
CA ASN A 8 14.70 -12.23 -6.95
C ASN A 8 13.93 -11.98 -5.65
N PHE A 9 12.97 -11.04 -5.68
CA PHE A 9 12.18 -10.66 -4.51
C PHE A 9 11.09 -11.68 -4.12
N GLN A 10 10.85 -12.72 -4.93
CA GLN A 10 9.79 -13.70 -4.66
C GLN A 10 10.09 -14.57 -3.43
N PHE A 11 11.37 -14.87 -3.17
CA PHE A 11 11.80 -15.76 -2.07
C PHE A 11 12.39 -15.01 -0.88
N ILE A 12 12.34 -13.67 -0.91
CA ILE A 12 12.89 -12.85 0.16
C ILE A 12 11.78 -12.05 0.80
N ASN A 13 11.83 -11.95 2.13
CA ASN A 13 10.95 -11.09 2.89
C ASN A 13 11.20 -9.62 2.49
N LEU A 14 10.29 -9.07 1.69
CA LEU A 14 10.43 -7.73 1.13
C LEU A 14 10.39 -6.67 2.23
N TYR A 15 9.58 -6.91 3.28
CA TYR A 15 9.50 -6.01 4.42
C TYR A 15 10.86 -5.84 5.09
N SER A 16 11.54 -6.94 5.44
CA SER A 16 12.88 -6.90 6.05
C SER A 16 13.91 -6.23 5.14
N ILE A 17 13.95 -6.60 3.85
CA ILE A 17 14.88 -6.01 2.88
C ILE A 17 14.68 -4.49 2.78
N LEU A 18 13.42 -4.04 2.70
CA LEU A 18 13.12 -2.62 2.52
C LEU A 18 13.42 -1.82 3.79
N GLN A 19 13.27 -2.41 4.98
CA GLN A 19 13.71 -1.78 6.24
C GLN A 19 15.23 -1.64 6.32
N LEU A 20 15.99 -2.68 5.94
CA LEU A 20 17.45 -2.61 5.88
C LEU A 20 17.93 -1.55 4.88
N GLU A 21 17.30 -1.48 3.71
CA GLU A 21 17.58 -0.44 2.74
C GLU A 21 17.18 0.95 3.27
N GLY A 22 16.10 1.03 4.05
CA GLY A 22 15.66 2.23 4.76
C GLY A 22 16.70 2.77 5.74
N ILE A 23 17.42 1.91 6.46
CA ILE A 23 18.54 2.32 7.32
C ILE A 23 19.63 2.99 6.49
N ILE A 24 20.00 2.38 5.37
CA ILE A 24 21.02 2.89 4.45
C ILE A 24 20.59 4.26 3.88
N MET A 25 19.33 4.40 3.49
CA MET A 25 18.74 5.66 3.01
C MET A 25 18.67 6.73 4.10
N SER A 26 18.39 6.35 5.35
CA SER A 26 18.37 7.27 6.50
C SER A 26 19.76 7.83 6.79
N ILE A 27 20.79 6.99 6.70
CA ILE A 27 22.18 7.44 6.87
C ILE A 27 22.53 8.47 5.78
N LEU A 28 22.17 8.21 4.51
CA LEU A 28 22.34 9.22 3.44
C LEU A 28 21.61 10.53 3.74
N ARG A 29 20.36 10.45 4.24
CA ARG A 29 19.56 11.61 4.60
C ARG A 29 20.16 12.43 5.75
N LEU A 30 20.77 11.78 6.74
CA LEU A 30 21.49 12.45 7.83
C LEU A 30 22.69 13.25 7.30
N TYR A 31 23.44 12.69 6.36
CA TYR A 31 24.54 13.41 5.71
C TYR A 31 24.05 14.56 4.82
N PHE A 32 22.82 14.49 4.29
CA PHE A 32 22.20 15.57 3.53
C PHE A 32 21.77 16.78 4.39
N ASN A 33 21.12 16.56 5.54
CA ASN A 33 20.47 17.62 6.33
C ASN A 33 21.42 18.57 7.09
N ASN A 34 22.70 18.23 7.28
CA ASN A 34 23.65 19.00 8.12
C ASN A 34 24.35 20.17 7.38
N LYS A 35 23.63 21.00 6.61
CA LYS A 35 24.22 22.04 5.71
C LYS A 35 25.25 21.47 4.72
N ALA A 36 25.03 20.22 4.32
CA ALA A 36 25.93 19.42 3.51
C ALA A 36 25.36 19.12 2.12
N SER A 37 24.35 19.90 1.68
CA SER A 37 23.88 19.90 0.29
C SER A 37 24.99 20.24 -0.72
N GLU A 38 26.11 20.81 -0.26
CA GLU A 38 27.30 21.10 -1.05
C GLU A 38 28.46 20.10 -0.84
N LYS A 39 28.35 19.15 0.10
CA LYS A 39 29.40 18.17 0.37
C LYS A 39 29.42 17.07 -0.68
N LYS A 40 30.61 16.80 -1.19
CA LYS A 40 30.89 15.81 -2.23
C LYS A 40 31.11 14.45 -1.59
N LEU A 41 30.88 13.38 -2.36
CA LEU A 41 31.17 12.01 -1.91
C LEU A 41 32.65 11.84 -1.48
N ASP A 42 33.56 12.60 -2.10
CA ASP A 42 34.99 12.62 -1.79
C ASP A 42 35.33 13.28 -0.45
N ASP A 43 34.43 14.09 0.13
CA ASP A 43 34.64 14.71 1.45
C ASP A 43 34.46 13.68 2.60
N PHE A 44 34.12 12.43 2.27
CA PHE A 44 33.80 11.36 3.21
C PHE A 44 34.72 10.13 3.10
N GLU A 45 35.95 10.29 2.59
CA GLU A 45 36.95 9.21 2.41
C GLU A 45 37.17 8.33 3.64
N ASN A 46 36.87 8.81 4.85
CA ASN A 46 37.03 8.06 6.11
C ASN A 46 35.76 7.31 6.58
N LEU A 47 34.68 7.30 5.80
CA LEU A 47 33.45 6.57 6.14
C LEU A 47 33.34 5.29 5.30
N PRO A 48 33.16 4.11 5.91
CA PRO A 48 32.93 2.84 5.20
C PRO A 48 31.79 2.91 4.18
N ILE A 49 30.82 3.81 4.39
CA ILE A 49 29.69 3.99 3.50
C ILE A 49 30.07 4.68 2.17
N ALA A 50 31.08 5.55 2.16
CA ALA A 50 31.56 6.20 0.94
C ALA A 50 32.18 5.17 -0.01
N GLU A 51 32.91 4.19 0.51
CA GLU A 51 33.48 3.08 -0.24
C GLU A 51 32.39 2.12 -0.78
N ILE A 52 31.31 1.90 -0.01
CA ILE A 52 30.12 1.19 -0.49
C ILE A 52 29.46 1.94 -1.65
N TYR A 53 29.38 3.27 -1.62
CA TYR A 53 28.74 4.05 -2.70
C TYR A 53 29.64 4.22 -3.94
N LYS A 54 30.95 4.38 -3.76
CA LYS A 54 31.93 4.47 -4.86
C LYS A 54 31.97 3.21 -5.73
N ASN A 55 31.77 2.03 -5.14
CA ASN A 55 31.74 0.75 -5.87
C ASN A 55 30.43 0.46 -6.62
N TYR A 56 29.33 1.15 -6.31
CA TYR A 56 28.00 0.86 -6.89
C TYR A 56 27.68 1.68 -8.14
N ILE A 57 28.29 2.84 -8.28
CA ILE A 57 28.15 3.64 -9.49
C ILE A 57 29.24 3.17 -10.45
N ILE A 58 28.94 2.18 -11.29
CA ILE A 58 29.80 1.89 -12.44
C ILE A 58 29.59 3.04 -13.42
N PHE A 59 30.53 3.98 -13.42
CA PHE A 59 30.46 5.20 -14.24
C PHE A 59 30.77 4.84 -15.71
N GLU A 60 29.79 4.97 -16.61
CA GLU A 60 29.99 4.74 -18.06
C GLU A 60 30.88 5.78 -18.73
N ASN A 61 31.35 6.82 -18.02
CA ASN A 61 32.24 7.82 -18.59
C ASN A 61 33.36 8.22 -17.61
N ASN A 62 34.60 8.06 -18.07
CA ASN A 62 35.86 8.48 -17.42
C ASN A 62 36.03 10.02 -17.36
N GLN A 63 34.99 10.76 -17.00
CA GLN A 63 35.10 12.18 -16.65
C GLN A 63 34.73 12.31 -15.18
N GLU A 64 35.57 12.97 -14.38
CA GLU A 64 35.37 13.25 -12.96
C GLU A 64 34.06 14.01 -12.71
N GLN A 65 32.93 13.30 -12.66
CA GLN A 65 31.63 13.87 -12.33
C GLN A 65 31.54 13.97 -10.80
N ARG A 66 31.55 15.20 -10.31
CA ARG A 66 31.35 15.52 -8.88
C ARG A 66 29.87 15.40 -8.55
N TYR A 67 29.47 14.33 -7.86
CA TYR A 67 28.07 14.13 -7.46
C TYR A 67 27.81 14.58 -6.03
N TYR A 68 26.73 15.35 -5.85
CA TYR A 68 26.23 15.72 -4.53
C TYR A 68 25.48 14.55 -3.90
N ILE A 69 25.58 14.41 -2.58
CA ILE A 69 24.86 13.35 -1.83
C ILE A 69 23.36 13.39 -2.07
N LYS A 70 22.79 14.58 -2.28
CA LYS A 70 21.37 14.78 -2.61
C LYS A 70 20.98 14.05 -3.89
N ASP A 71 21.82 14.12 -4.93
CA ASP A 71 21.55 13.49 -6.22
C ASP A 71 21.61 11.97 -6.10
N ILE A 72 22.60 11.45 -5.36
CA ILE A 72 22.73 10.02 -5.07
C ILE A 72 21.51 9.51 -4.31
N TYR A 73 21.06 10.23 -3.26
CA TYR A 73 19.88 9.88 -2.50
C TYR A 73 18.63 9.82 -3.39
N ASN A 74 18.42 10.82 -4.23
CA ASN A 74 17.26 10.87 -5.13
C ASN A 74 17.30 9.77 -6.20
N LEU A 75 18.46 9.55 -6.82
CA LEU A 75 18.67 8.48 -7.80
C LEU A 75 18.39 7.11 -7.18
N LYS A 76 18.89 6.88 -5.97
CA LYS A 76 18.68 5.61 -5.26
C LYS A 76 17.24 5.40 -4.86
N LYS A 77 16.57 6.43 -4.33
CA LYS A 77 15.12 6.40 -4.04
C LYS A 77 14.32 6.00 -5.29
N ARG A 78 14.65 6.58 -6.45
CA ARG A 78 14.05 6.23 -7.74
C ARG A 78 14.34 4.78 -8.16
N GLN A 79 15.60 4.36 -8.11
CA GLN A 79 16.01 2.99 -8.47
C GLN A 79 15.30 1.93 -7.63
N ILE A 80 15.17 2.15 -6.31
CA ILE A 80 14.46 1.20 -5.43
C ILE A 80 12.99 1.09 -5.87
N ALA A 81 12.32 2.21 -6.15
CA ALA A 81 10.93 2.18 -6.61
C ALA A 81 10.76 1.47 -7.97
N GLU A 82 11.67 1.71 -8.91
CA GLU A 82 11.68 1.05 -10.22
C GLU A 82 11.93 -0.47 -10.09
N LEU A 83 12.91 -0.87 -9.28
CA LEU A 83 13.20 -2.29 -9.02
C LEU A 83 12.04 -3.00 -8.34
N LEU A 84 11.38 -2.36 -7.37
CA LEU A 84 10.15 -2.89 -6.75
C LEU A 84 9.04 -3.06 -7.79
N SER A 85 8.91 -2.12 -8.73
CA SER A 85 7.89 -2.20 -9.77
C SER A 85 8.14 -3.36 -10.75
N ILE A 86 9.39 -3.58 -11.14
CA ILE A 86 9.75 -4.56 -12.18
C ILE A 86 9.86 -5.97 -11.59
N ASN A 87 10.54 -6.12 -10.46
CA ASN A 87 11.01 -7.42 -10.01
C ASN A 87 10.13 -8.05 -8.92
N TYR A 88 9.28 -7.28 -8.24
CA TYR A 88 8.47 -7.83 -7.15
C TYR A 88 7.05 -8.18 -7.58
N LYS A 89 6.66 -9.42 -7.29
CA LYS A 89 5.28 -9.91 -7.33
C LYS A 89 5.06 -10.87 -6.15
N PRO A 90 3.95 -10.73 -5.41
CA PRO A 90 3.65 -11.67 -4.33
C PRO A 90 3.26 -13.04 -4.91
N ASN A 91 3.30 -14.07 -4.07
CA ASN A 91 2.85 -15.40 -4.44
C ASN A 91 1.31 -15.46 -4.47
N PHE A 92 0.71 -15.09 -5.59
CA PHE A 92 -0.73 -15.08 -5.77
C PHE A 92 -1.39 -16.46 -5.55
N TYR A 93 -0.67 -17.55 -5.79
CA TYR A 93 -1.20 -18.90 -5.57
C TYR A 93 -1.38 -19.17 -4.08
N GLU A 94 -0.38 -18.85 -3.25
CA GLU A 94 -0.46 -18.99 -1.80
C GLU A 94 -1.54 -18.09 -1.19
N LEU A 95 -1.65 -16.84 -1.67
CA LEU A 95 -2.70 -15.91 -1.22
C LEU A 95 -4.10 -16.46 -1.52
N ARG A 96 -4.35 -16.93 -2.75
CA ARG A 96 -5.64 -17.56 -3.10
C ARG A 96 -5.92 -18.80 -2.25
N ASN A 97 -4.91 -19.64 -2.03
CA ASN A 97 -5.08 -20.83 -1.19
C ASN A 97 -5.40 -20.46 0.26
N ALA A 98 -4.74 -19.45 0.83
CA ALA A 98 -5.03 -18.97 2.16
C ALA A 98 -6.48 -18.44 2.28
N THR A 99 -6.94 -17.66 1.31
CA THR A 99 -8.32 -17.17 1.26
C THR A 99 -9.32 -18.31 1.11
N ASN A 100 -9.07 -19.27 0.22
CA ASN A 100 -9.92 -20.45 0.02
C ASN A 100 -9.98 -21.32 1.28
N ASN A 101 -8.86 -21.58 1.93
CA ASN A 101 -8.82 -22.31 3.20
C ASN A 101 -9.63 -21.60 4.28
N THR A 102 -9.52 -20.27 4.35
CA THR A 102 -10.31 -19.44 5.28
C THR A 102 -11.81 -19.57 4.99
N LYS A 103 -12.19 -19.52 3.72
CA LYS A 103 -13.58 -19.72 3.27
C LYS A 103 -14.11 -21.09 3.72
N GLU A 104 -13.39 -22.17 3.44
CA GLU A 104 -13.79 -23.53 3.84
C GLU A 104 -13.94 -23.69 5.36
N ILE A 105 -13.04 -23.07 6.14
CA ILE A 105 -13.11 -23.10 7.61
C ILE A 105 -14.36 -22.36 8.08
N LEU A 106 -14.63 -21.17 7.55
CA LEU A 106 -15.81 -20.38 7.92
C LEU A 106 -17.12 -21.10 7.55
N GLU A 107 -17.18 -21.78 6.40
CA GLU A 107 -18.32 -22.62 6.02
C GLU A 107 -18.52 -23.77 7.00
N LYS A 108 -17.45 -24.49 7.39
CA LYS A 108 -17.52 -25.56 8.41
C LYS A 108 -17.97 -25.05 9.78
N LEU A 109 -17.68 -23.78 10.10
CA LEU A 109 -18.13 -23.10 11.30
C LEU A 109 -19.57 -22.54 11.18
N LYS A 110 -20.28 -22.85 10.08
CA LYS A 110 -21.67 -22.45 9.81
C LYS A 110 -21.88 -20.94 9.70
N TYR A 111 -20.87 -20.23 9.18
CA TYR A 111 -21.03 -18.85 8.76
C TYR A 111 -21.53 -18.79 7.32
N SER A 112 -22.39 -17.80 7.05
CA SER A 112 -22.69 -17.36 5.69
C SER A 112 -21.61 -16.39 5.24
N LEU A 113 -21.27 -16.43 3.94
CA LEU A 113 -20.15 -15.70 3.36
C LEU A 113 -20.57 -14.87 2.15
N ILE A 114 -19.88 -13.75 1.99
CA ILE A 114 -19.88 -12.90 0.81
C ILE A 114 -18.41 -12.80 0.39
N ASP A 115 -18.09 -13.46 -0.70
CA ASP A 115 -16.79 -13.46 -1.35
C ASP A 115 -16.75 -12.29 -2.33
N ILE A 116 -15.84 -11.33 -2.10
CA ILE A 116 -15.83 -10.05 -2.80
C ILE A 116 -14.46 -9.86 -3.44
N LYS A 117 -14.46 -9.63 -4.75
CA LYS A 117 -13.27 -9.28 -5.52
C LYS A 117 -13.39 -7.86 -6.05
N ILE A 118 -12.43 -7.01 -5.68
CA ILE A 118 -12.33 -5.62 -6.11
C ILE A 118 -11.02 -5.39 -6.86
N LYS A 119 -11.06 -4.64 -7.96
CA LYS A 119 -9.91 -4.36 -8.79
C LYS A 119 -9.56 -2.88 -8.77
N THR A 120 -8.29 -2.56 -8.53
CA THR A 120 -7.80 -1.18 -8.54
C THR A 120 -7.98 -0.58 -9.94
N SER A 121 -8.62 0.58 -10.01
CA SER A 121 -8.84 1.35 -11.25
C SER A 121 -7.87 2.51 -11.40
N SER A 122 -7.33 3.02 -10.30
CA SER A 122 -6.27 4.02 -10.27
C SER A 122 -5.13 3.58 -9.35
N LYS A 123 -4.03 4.33 -9.36
CA LYS A 123 -2.93 4.11 -8.40
C LYS A 123 -3.50 4.25 -7.00
N THR A 124 -3.17 3.31 -6.13
CA THR A 124 -3.84 3.14 -4.85
C THR A 124 -2.84 3.28 -3.70
N PHE A 125 -3.21 4.08 -2.71
CA PHE A 125 -2.44 4.32 -1.51
C PHE A 125 -3.20 3.80 -0.30
N ILE A 126 -2.75 2.70 0.28
CA ILE A 126 -3.37 2.07 1.46
C ILE A 126 -2.34 2.08 2.58
N GLY A 127 -2.73 2.47 3.79
CA GLY A 127 -1.81 2.51 4.92
C GLY A 127 -0.64 3.48 4.74
N VAL A 128 -0.89 4.70 4.26
CA VAL A 128 0.15 5.72 3.99
C VAL A 128 1.03 6.07 5.19
N SER A 129 0.56 5.80 6.40
CA SER A 129 1.28 6.00 7.67
C SER A 129 1.93 4.74 8.23
N THR A 130 1.85 3.60 7.52
CA THR A 130 2.49 2.35 7.93
C THR A 130 3.98 2.37 7.63
N GLN A 131 4.74 1.42 8.21
CA GLN A 131 6.21 1.46 8.19
C GLN A 131 6.84 0.93 6.90
N PHE A 132 6.13 0.10 6.13
CA PHE A 132 6.69 -0.49 4.93
C PHE A 132 6.95 0.57 3.87
N GLY A 133 8.22 0.86 3.59
CA GLY A 133 8.65 1.85 2.62
C GLY A 133 8.68 3.29 3.14
N PHE A 134 8.14 3.57 4.32
CA PHE A 134 8.05 4.93 4.87
C PHE A 134 9.41 5.63 4.99
N THR A 135 10.42 4.91 5.48
CA THR A 135 11.78 5.43 5.66
C THR A 135 12.45 5.88 4.35
N ILE A 136 12.01 5.34 3.20
CA ILE A 136 12.58 5.62 1.87
C ILE A 136 11.67 6.60 1.11
N PHE A 137 10.38 6.30 1.07
CA PHE A 137 9.40 6.99 0.24
C PHE A 137 8.66 8.11 0.96
N GLU A 138 8.82 8.24 2.28
CA GLU A 138 8.07 9.17 3.14
C GLU A 138 6.55 8.89 3.11
N SER A 139 6.18 7.71 2.61
CA SER A 139 4.83 7.17 2.60
C SER A 139 4.90 5.65 2.67
N GLY A 140 4.06 5.08 3.52
CA GLY A 140 3.93 3.64 3.71
C GLY A 140 2.94 2.97 2.78
N ILE A 141 2.98 1.64 2.76
CA ILE A 141 1.90 0.80 2.22
C ILE A 141 1.59 -0.29 3.24
N SER A 142 0.31 -0.53 3.56
CA SER A 142 -0.09 -1.68 4.37
C SER A 142 0.43 -2.97 3.75
N PHE A 143 1.34 -3.64 4.45
CA PHE A 143 2.09 -4.78 3.93
C PHE A 143 2.19 -5.87 5.00
N ASP A 144 1.76 -7.08 4.65
CA ASP A 144 1.86 -8.25 5.51
C ASP A 144 3.25 -8.90 5.31
N PRO A 145 4.10 -8.94 6.35
CA PRO A 145 5.44 -9.50 6.22
C PRO A 145 5.45 -11.04 6.16
N ILE A 146 4.40 -11.71 6.62
CA ILE A 146 4.27 -13.18 6.59
C ILE A 146 3.87 -13.62 5.18
N PHE A 147 2.79 -13.04 4.65
CA PHE A 147 2.35 -13.33 3.29
C PHE A 147 3.21 -12.66 2.21
N ASN A 148 4.10 -11.77 2.62
CA ASN A 148 4.96 -10.98 1.74
C ASN A 148 4.11 -10.36 0.61
N ALA A 149 3.11 -9.57 1.01
CA ALA A 149 2.13 -8.98 0.11
C ALA A 149 1.53 -7.69 0.68
N PRO A 150 1.21 -6.68 -0.16
CA PRO A 150 0.36 -5.58 0.30
C PRO A 150 -1.04 -6.09 0.62
N TYR A 151 -1.75 -5.44 1.53
CA TYR A 151 -3.14 -5.80 1.87
C TYR A 151 -3.98 -4.57 2.20
N ILE A 152 -5.30 -4.70 2.10
CA ILE A 152 -6.24 -3.71 2.63
C ILE A 152 -6.72 -4.19 4.00
N PRO A 153 -6.48 -3.43 5.08
CA PRO A 153 -6.96 -3.82 6.39
C PRO A 153 -8.48 -3.96 6.45
N ALA A 154 -8.97 -5.02 7.10
CA ALA A 154 -10.39 -5.25 7.35
C ALA A 154 -11.05 -4.07 8.08
N SER A 155 -10.31 -3.43 8.99
CA SER A 155 -10.76 -2.27 9.74
C SER A 155 -11.00 -1.05 8.85
N GLU A 156 -10.22 -0.89 7.78
CA GLU A 156 -10.38 0.18 6.80
C GLU A 156 -11.65 -0.03 5.97
N ILE A 157 -11.85 -1.26 5.48
CA ILE A 157 -13.07 -1.66 4.75
C ILE A 157 -14.30 -1.49 5.64
N LYS A 158 -14.25 -2.01 6.88
CA LYS A 158 -15.34 -1.90 7.86
C LYS A 158 -15.65 -0.44 8.20
N GLY A 159 -14.61 0.39 8.33
CA GLY A 159 -14.73 1.82 8.61
C GLY A 159 -15.47 2.58 7.50
N ILE A 160 -15.10 2.34 6.24
CA ILE A 160 -15.75 2.98 5.08
C ILE A 160 -17.20 2.52 4.98
N LEU A 161 -17.46 1.21 5.01
CA LEU A 161 -18.83 0.68 4.94
C LEU A 161 -19.72 1.24 6.07
N ARG A 162 -19.19 1.34 7.30
CA ARG A 162 -19.91 1.95 8.41
C ARG A 162 -20.19 3.44 8.20
N SER A 163 -19.26 4.18 7.59
CA SER A 163 -19.46 5.60 7.26
C SER A 163 -20.59 5.76 6.24
N LEU A 164 -20.59 4.95 5.19
CA LEU A 164 -21.58 5.01 4.11
C LEU A 164 -23.01 4.79 4.61
N VAL A 165 -23.21 3.84 5.54
CA VAL A 165 -24.54 3.60 6.15
C VAL A 165 -25.00 4.81 6.97
N LYS A 166 -24.07 5.47 7.67
CA LYS A 166 -24.39 6.67 8.46
C LYS A 166 -24.77 7.87 7.59
N GLU A 167 -24.14 8.01 6.42
CA GLU A 167 -24.51 9.04 5.44
C GLU A 167 -25.92 8.85 4.90
N GLU A 168 -26.38 7.60 4.79
CA GLU A 168 -27.77 7.25 4.45
C GLU A 168 -28.75 7.43 5.62
N GLN A 169 -28.27 7.97 6.75
CA GLN A 169 -29.02 8.26 7.98
C GLN A 169 -29.63 7.02 8.65
N ASP A 170 -29.17 5.80 8.33
CA ASP A 170 -29.63 4.56 8.95
C ASP A 170 -28.73 4.13 10.11
N MET A 171 -28.80 4.90 11.21
CA MET A 171 -28.00 4.62 12.41
C MET A 171 -28.31 3.24 13.01
N LYS A 172 -29.57 2.78 12.94
CA LYS A 172 -29.97 1.47 13.48
C LYS A 172 -29.31 0.34 12.71
N LEU A 173 -29.29 0.42 11.37
CA LEU A 173 -28.60 -0.56 10.54
C LEU A 173 -27.09 -0.51 10.78
N ALA A 174 -26.50 0.68 10.89
CA ALA A 174 -25.07 0.82 11.17
C ALA A 174 -24.67 0.14 12.49
N GLU A 175 -25.46 0.33 13.54
CA GLU A 175 -25.24 -0.31 14.85
C GLU A 175 -25.46 -1.82 14.79
N LYS A 176 -26.49 -2.30 14.08
CA LYS A 176 -26.74 -3.74 13.87
C LYS A 176 -25.58 -4.42 13.13
N LEU A 177 -25.14 -3.84 12.01
CA LEU A 177 -24.13 -4.45 11.14
C LEU A 177 -22.73 -4.37 11.74
N PHE A 178 -22.35 -3.23 12.33
CA PHE A 178 -20.96 -2.96 12.71
C PHE A 178 -20.73 -2.91 14.23
N GLY A 179 -21.79 -2.84 15.02
CA GLY A 179 -21.75 -2.81 16.48
C GLY A 179 -21.66 -1.40 17.06
N THR A 180 -21.67 -1.36 18.39
CA THR A 180 -21.47 -0.19 19.23
C THR A 180 -20.35 -0.48 20.24
N GLU A 181 -20.10 0.44 21.17
CA GLU A 181 -19.16 0.18 22.28
C GLU A 181 -19.65 -0.96 23.20
N ASN A 182 -20.97 -1.20 23.25
CA ASN A 182 -21.58 -2.18 24.15
C ASN A 182 -21.96 -3.50 23.47
N ASN A 183 -22.06 -3.52 22.13
CA ASN A 183 -22.55 -4.67 21.38
C ASN A 183 -21.67 -4.95 20.16
N GLU A 184 -21.42 -6.23 19.88
CA GLU A 184 -20.73 -6.67 18.67
C GLU A 184 -21.62 -6.54 17.42
N GLY A 185 -21.03 -6.13 16.31
CA GLY A 185 -21.71 -6.09 15.01
C GLY A 185 -21.85 -7.47 14.39
N ILE A 186 -22.90 -7.67 13.60
CA ILE A 186 -23.17 -8.95 12.92
C ILE A 186 -22.15 -9.24 11.80
N LEU A 187 -21.64 -8.21 11.13
CA LEU A 187 -20.70 -8.35 10.02
C LEU A 187 -19.25 -8.42 10.51
N MET A 188 -18.60 -9.52 10.13
CA MET A 188 -17.18 -9.75 10.30
C MET A 188 -16.52 -9.66 8.92
N ILE A 189 -15.35 -9.03 8.84
CA ILE A 189 -14.66 -8.74 7.57
C ILE A 189 -13.21 -9.21 7.70
N THR A 190 -12.67 -9.87 6.68
CA THR A 190 -11.26 -10.23 6.61
C THR A 190 -10.43 -9.13 5.95
N ASP A 191 -9.11 -9.17 6.13
CA ASP A 191 -8.21 -8.37 5.32
C ASP A 191 -8.36 -8.75 3.83
N ALA A 192 -8.14 -7.78 2.94
CA ALA A 192 -8.14 -8.03 1.50
C ALA A 192 -6.73 -8.25 0.99
N TYR A 193 -6.50 -9.38 0.32
CA TYR A 193 -5.20 -9.73 -0.26
C TYR A 193 -5.25 -9.73 -1.78
N PRO A 194 -4.14 -9.38 -2.46
CA PRO A 194 -4.07 -9.34 -3.91
C PRO A 194 -4.02 -10.77 -4.44
N ILE A 195 -4.99 -11.16 -5.25
CA ILE A 195 -5.09 -12.50 -5.83
C ILE A 195 -4.60 -12.56 -7.29
N SER A 196 -4.47 -11.42 -7.94
CA SER A 196 -3.92 -11.28 -9.29
C SER A 196 -3.56 -9.83 -9.59
N ALA A 197 -2.71 -9.63 -10.60
CA ALA A 197 -2.39 -8.32 -11.16
C ALA A 197 -2.19 -8.46 -12.67
N GLU A 198 -2.67 -7.50 -13.46
CA GLU A 198 -2.44 -7.49 -14.92
C GLU A 198 -0.96 -7.25 -15.27
N HIS A 199 -0.30 -6.40 -14.49
CA HIS A 199 1.09 -5.97 -14.72
C HIS A 199 1.92 -6.08 -13.44
N SER A 200 2.60 -5.01 -13.04
CA SER A 200 3.30 -4.88 -11.77
C SER A 200 2.30 -4.67 -10.63
N ILE A 201 2.70 -5.02 -9.39
CA ILE A 201 1.88 -4.74 -8.21
C ILE A 201 2.13 -3.33 -7.65
N PHE A 202 3.36 -2.84 -7.78
CA PHE A 202 3.75 -1.50 -7.35
C PHE A 202 4.12 -0.64 -8.55
N LEU A 203 3.83 0.65 -8.46
CA LEU A 203 4.28 1.68 -9.40
C LEU A 203 4.81 2.89 -8.63
N PRO A 204 5.88 3.54 -9.11
CA PRO A 204 6.28 4.84 -8.61
C PRO A 204 5.22 5.91 -8.95
N GLU A 205 5.06 6.85 -8.03
CA GLU A 205 4.29 8.09 -8.23
C GLU A 205 5.12 9.29 -7.78
N ILE A 206 4.95 10.44 -8.42
CA ILE A 206 5.64 11.67 -8.05
C ILE A 206 4.60 12.71 -7.65
N ILE A 207 4.74 13.24 -6.44
CA ILE A 207 3.98 14.42 -5.99
C ILE A 207 4.96 15.56 -5.81
N THR A 208 4.68 16.68 -6.47
CA THR A 208 5.48 17.91 -6.35
C THR A 208 4.64 18.97 -5.64
N PRO A 209 4.70 19.06 -4.29
CA PRO A 209 4.08 20.18 -3.58
C PRO A 209 4.76 21.48 -3.98
N HIS A 210 3.98 22.43 -4.48
CA HIS A 210 4.44 23.78 -4.83
C HIS A 210 4.14 24.76 -3.68
N TYR A 211 2.96 24.62 -3.07
CA TYR A 211 2.50 25.44 -1.96
C TYR A 211 2.35 24.56 -0.72
N THR A 212 3.33 24.65 0.19
CA THR A 212 3.26 24.04 1.52
C THR A 212 2.78 25.09 2.52
N SER A 213 2.42 24.68 3.74
CA SER A 213 2.03 25.60 4.83
C SER A 213 3.10 26.62 5.22
N GLU A 214 4.34 26.41 4.75
CA GLU A 214 5.49 27.28 5.00
C GLU A 214 5.63 28.39 3.93
N VAL A 215 5.01 28.22 2.76
CA VAL A 215 5.07 29.19 1.66
C VAL A 215 4.01 30.26 1.86
N LYS A 216 4.43 31.53 2.05
CA LYS A 216 3.52 32.67 2.23
C LYS A 216 3.42 33.56 0.99
N GLN A 217 4.41 33.49 0.10
CA GLN A 217 4.53 34.34 -1.09
C GLN A 217 5.01 33.53 -2.30
N GLU A 218 4.67 33.97 -3.51
CA GLU A 218 5.09 33.29 -4.76
C GLU A 218 6.61 33.16 -4.89
N THR A 219 7.38 34.10 -4.35
CA THR A 219 8.86 34.06 -4.38
C THR A 219 9.46 32.99 -3.48
N GLU A 220 8.68 32.41 -2.56
CA GLU A 220 9.10 31.36 -1.63
C GLU A 220 8.78 29.95 -2.17
N VAL A 221 8.07 29.86 -3.30
CA VAL A 221 7.71 28.60 -3.95
C VAL A 221 8.98 27.87 -4.40
N ASN A 222 9.21 26.69 -3.84
CA ASN A 222 10.33 25.83 -4.19
C ASN A 222 9.83 24.39 -4.39
N PRO A 223 9.48 23.99 -5.63
CA PRO A 223 8.92 22.68 -5.91
C PRO A 223 9.91 21.57 -5.54
N ASN A 224 9.50 20.65 -4.66
CA ASN A 224 10.32 19.51 -4.24
C ASN A 224 9.64 18.19 -4.63
N PRO A 225 10.01 17.57 -5.76
CA PRO A 225 9.41 16.30 -6.20
C PRO A 225 9.65 15.17 -5.18
N VAL A 226 8.58 14.57 -4.68
CA VAL A 226 8.62 13.44 -3.76
C VAL A 226 8.17 12.18 -4.50
N ILE A 227 9.06 11.20 -4.59
CA ILE A 227 8.74 9.87 -5.11
C ILE A 227 8.04 9.06 -4.03
N LEU A 228 6.85 8.57 -4.35
CA LEU A 228 6.01 7.69 -3.56
C LEU A 228 5.94 6.31 -4.24
N LEU A 229 5.60 5.29 -3.46
CA LEU A 229 5.25 3.97 -3.96
C LEU A 229 3.74 3.81 -3.84
N ALA A 230 3.08 3.37 -4.91
CA ALA A 230 1.64 3.12 -4.94
C ALA A 230 1.37 1.68 -5.42
N ILE A 231 0.22 1.12 -5.03
CA ILE A 231 -0.30 -0.09 -5.65
C ILE A 231 -0.80 0.27 -7.06
N ALA A 232 -0.41 -0.54 -8.03
CA ALA A 232 -0.71 -0.31 -9.43
C ALA A 232 -2.22 -0.44 -9.72
N PRO A 233 -2.75 0.25 -10.75
CA PRO A 233 -4.03 -0.11 -11.35
C PRO A 233 -3.99 -1.55 -11.89
N GLY A 234 -5.14 -2.22 -11.92
CA GLY A 234 -5.27 -3.57 -12.47
C GLY A 234 -4.92 -4.70 -11.50
N VAL A 235 -4.77 -4.41 -10.20
CA VAL A 235 -4.56 -5.40 -9.13
C VAL A 235 -5.92 -5.78 -8.54
N THR A 236 -6.23 -7.07 -8.50
CA THR A 236 -7.46 -7.58 -7.92
C THR A 236 -7.21 -8.06 -6.50
N PHE A 237 -7.93 -7.50 -5.54
CA PHE A 237 -7.96 -7.91 -4.14
C PHE A 237 -9.21 -8.73 -3.86
N GLU A 238 -9.07 -9.74 -3.02
CA GLU A 238 -10.16 -10.59 -2.54
C GLU A 238 -10.26 -10.49 -1.01
N PHE A 239 -11.47 -10.32 -0.50
CA PHE A 239 -11.78 -10.39 0.93
C PHE A 239 -13.15 -11.03 1.16
N LEU A 240 -13.35 -11.50 2.38
CA LEU A 240 -14.58 -12.16 2.80
C LEU A 240 -15.31 -11.28 3.81
N VAL A 241 -16.63 -11.15 3.61
CA VAL A 241 -17.55 -10.70 4.65
C VAL A 241 -18.32 -11.92 5.12
N TYR A 242 -18.39 -12.15 6.42
CA TYR A 242 -19.05 -13.30 6.99
C TYR A 242 -19.90 -12.94 8.21
N TYR A 243 -20.96 -13.71 8.42
CA TYR A 243 -21.96 -13.48 9.46
C TYR A 243 -22.64 -14.79 9.82
N LYS A 244 -23.19 -14.89 11.04
CA LYS A 244 -23.90 -16.09 11.47
C LYS A 244 -25.12 -16.32 10.59
N ASN A 245 -25.38 -17.57 10.23
CA ASN A 245 -26.55 -17.93 9.41
C ASN A 245 -27.85 -17.32 9.95
N GLN A 246 -28.74 -16.92 9.04
CA GLN A 246 -30.05 -16.30 9.33
C GLN A 246 -29.99 -14.94 10.04
N SER A 247 -28.81 -14.32 10.18
CA SER A 247 -28.70 -13.00 10.83
C SER A 247 -29.06 -11.82 9.93
N LEU A 248 -29.16 -12.04 8.61
CA LEU A 248 -29.48 -11.04 7.62
C LEU A 248 -30.68 -11.46 6.79
N ASP A 249 -31.62 -10.53 6.60
CA ASP A 249 -32.71 -10.69 5.64
C ASP A 249 -32.29 -10.30 4.22
N ASP A 250 -33.13 -10.61 3.22
CA ASP A 250 -32.79 -10.36 1.81
C ASP A 250 -32.69 -8.87 1.46
N LYS A 251 -33.40 -7.99 2.20
CA LYS A 251 -33.29 -6.55 2.02
C LYS A 251 -31.93 -6.05 2.51
N GLU A 252 -31.48 -6.53 3.66
CA GLU A 252 -30.17 -6.21 4.23
C GLU A 252 -29.03 -6.69 3.34
N LYS A 253 -29.16 -7.88 2.75
CA LYS A 253 -28.19 -8.39 1.76
C LYS A 253 -28.07 -7.46 0.55
N GLU A 254 -29.19 -6.96 0.02
CA GLU A 254 -29.17 -6.04 -1.12
C GLU A 254 -28.59 -4.67 -0.73
N ILE A 255 -28.85 -4.19 0.48
CA ILE A 255 -28.21 -2.98 1.01
C ILE A 255 -26.69 -3.17 1.10
N ILE A 256 -26.21 -4.29 1.68
CA ILE A 256 -24.78 -4.59 1.80
C ILE A 256 -24.11 -4.62 0.42
N LYS A 257 -24.76 -5.26 -0.56
CA LYS A 257 -24.29 -5.28 -1.94
C LYS A 257 -24.15 -3.86 -2.52
N ASN A 258 -25.15 -3.00 -2.31
CA ASN A 258 -25.10 -1.60 -2.75
C ASN A 258 -23.99 -0.80 -2.05
N LEU A 259 -23.77 -1.02 -0.75
CA LEU A 259 -22.68 -0.40 0.01
C LEU A 259 -21.31 -0.81 -0.53
N ILE A 260 -21.12 -2.08 -0.90
CA ILE A 260 -19.85 -2.56 -1.51
C ILE A 260 -19.59 -1.87 -2.85
N PHE A 261 -20.63 -1.69 -3.68
CA PHE A 261 -20.52 -0.93 -4.93
C PHE A 261 -20.22 0.55 -4.68
N LYS A 262 -20.86 1.19 -3.70
CA LYS A 262 -20.64 2.59 -3.33
C LYS A 262 -19.22 2.79 -2.79
N MET A 263 -18.78 1.95 -1.85
CA MET A 263 -17.41 1.92 -1.33
C MET A 263 -16.37 1.84 -2.45
N SER A 264 -16.58 0.94 -3.41
CA SER A 264 -15.64 0.79 -4.53
C SER A 264 -15.53 2.05 -5.39
N LYS A 265 -16.64 2.78 -5.57
CA LYS A 265 -16.72 4.02 -6.36
C LYS A 265 -16.19 5.26 -5.64
N GLU A 266 -16.31 5.32 -4.32
CA GLU A 266 -15.76 6.43 -3.53
C GLU A 266 -14.25 6.26 -3.30
N GLY A 267 -13.81 5.00 -3.27
CA GLY A 267 -12.41 4.61 -3.15
C GLY A 267 -12.07 4.11 -1.74
N ILE A 268 -11.00 3.32 -1.67
CA ILE A 268 -10.52 2.65 -0.45
C ILE A 268 -9.06 3.00 -0.24
N GLY A 269 -8.76 3.81 0.78
CA GLY A 269 -7.41 4.29 1.04
C GLY A 269 -7.31 5.80 1.13
N ALA A 270 -6.12 6.31 0.89
CA ALA A 270 -5.80 7.72 0.96
C ALA A 270 -5.99 8.41 -0.40
N LYS A 271 -6.13 9.74 -0.36
CA LYS A 271 -6.17 10.64 -1.53
C LYS A 271 -7.30 10.33 -2.53
N THR A 272 -8.42 9.78 -2.05
CA THR A 272 -9.59 9.43 -2.88
C THR A 272 -10.21 10.63 -3.60
N THR A 273 -10.25 11.80 -2.94
CA THR A 273 -10.74 13.06 -3.53
C THR A 273 -9.91 13.57 -4.70
N LEU A 274 -8.66 13.12 -4.83
CA LEU A 274 -7.76 13.44 -5.94
C LEU A 274 -7.81 12.39 -7.06
N GLY A 275 -8.72 11.41 -6.98
CA GLY A 275 -8.88 10.33 -7.96
C GLY A 275 -7.97 9.10 -7.74
N PHE A 276 -7.18 9.08 -6.66
CA PHE A 276 -6.41 7.89 -6.27
C PHE A 276 -7.29 6.86 -5.56
N SER A 277 -6.79 5.64 -5.44
CA SER A 277 -7.38 4.60 -4.60
C SER A 277 -8.81 4.23 -5.00
N GLN A 278 -9.12 4.30 -6.29
CA GLN A 278 -10.43 3.98 -6.86
C GLN A 278 -10.51 2.51 -7.27
N PHE A 279 -11.67 1.87 -7.07
CA PHE A 279 -11.86 0.44 -7.31
C PHE A 279 -13.06 0.15 -8.19
N LYS A 280 -13.08 -1.05 -8.77
CA LYS A 280 -14.23 -1.65 -9.45
C LYS A 280 -14.51 -3.01 -8.85
N VAL A 281 -15.77 -3.24 -8.49
CA VAL A 281 -16.23 -4.59 -8.13
C VAL A 281 -16.10 -5.48 -9.36
N SER A 282 -15.34 -6.56 -9.21
CA SER A 282 -15.15 -7.57 -10.25
C SER A 282 -16.10 -8.75 -10.06
N GLU A 283 -16.30 -9.18 -8.81
CA GLU A 283 -17.16 -10.31 -8.47
C GLU A 283 -17.73 -10.14 -7.06
N ILE A 284 -18.98 -10.57 -6.84
CA ILE A 284 -19.60 -10.74 -5.53
C ILE A 284 -20.32 -12.09 -5.55
N SER A 285 -19.89 -13.03 -4.71
CA SER A 285 -20.42 -14.39 -4.66
C SER A 285 -20.91 -14.70 -3.24
N TRP A 286 -22.16 -15.13 -3.14
CA TRP A 286 -22.80 -15.46 -1.85
C TRP A 286 -22.76 -16.97 -1.63
N SER A 287 -22.29 -17.43 -0.46
CA SER A 287 -22.46 -18.81 -0.02
C SER A 287 -23.14 -18.87 1.34
N VAL A 288 -24.05 -19.83 1.49
CA VAL A 288 -24.72 -20.12 2.76
C VAL A 288 -23.95 -21.26 3.41
N GLY A 289 -23.50 -21.06 4.65
CA GLY A 289 -22.86 -22.14 5.41
C GLY A 289 -23.87 -23.26 5.62
N ASN A 290 -23.58 -24.46 5.12
CA ASN A 290 -24.42 -25.65 5.31
C ASN A 290 -24.28 -26.25 6.70
#